data_AF-A0AAJ0HB85-F1
#
_entry.id   AF-A0AAJ0HB85-F1
#
_cell.length_a   1.000
_cell.length_b   1.000
_cell.length_c   1.000
_cell.angle_alpha   90.00
_cell.angle_beta   90.00
_cell.angle_gamma   90.00
#
_symmetry.space_group_name_H-M   'P 1'
#
loop_
_entity.id
_entity.type
_entity.pdbx_description
1 polymer ?
#
loop_
_entity_poly.entity_id
_entity_poly.type
_entity_poly.pdbx_seq_one_letter_code
_entity_poly.pdbx_strand_id
1 'polypeptide(L)'
;MTSLSLRAAQKQALLQSNYYRQGRWDEHQEKSRAQRVAEILATQVPAEQGGVNAWPGLDEDDFSLDGREPDGSGTYEAMEELDDDRDDAKAQARKAAKLLPRSFKFVKLLGWGGEGAAALFRWYDRKGNLGKEYVAKFKMPDGDKTPHDEVERMKVFRGAKHILQSYDIKVLNRKSREMMVFLEYCPHGSLEGVLRRIAARWNGVMDTRWTGVRKRWKKKPVREPVRDRTLWLIFDCLFRMVVALRYPPKYWQPGLDLDDLNLPQVWERIPTARDAAWRPASARAARTRGQKAARNAFQEAYLEGRNPNWVHFDIDPSNILVESREQVRTSPHYLVPGMKLSDFSRCTDINAISRDPMAMWNSRYFGKAGWLTPEQFTAEWNWVDILPDGAKVAGQYGWKTNLWSMGMVMWCLMTHCAPPDGPYPGEYGDPGALAWTYGAFLLREDKPQFANIDPDLRNLVVECLMDRPADRPEMDTIEKAIAKNLKRRRWPRGGTEVNSDLDIQQGAQSEAIFVSPPLSNHPDNHLAQWLAGTLDIIGD
;
A
#
# COMPACT_ATOMS: atom_id res chain seq x y z
N MET A 1 14.80 18.18 30.15
CA MET A 1 14.08 16.96 30.60
C MET A 1 15.08 16.05 31.30
N THR A 2 14.76 15.51 32.47
CA THR A 2 15.70 14.68 33.25
C THR A 2 15.76 13.26 32.68
N SER A 3 16.92 12.61 32.77
CA SER A 3 17.16 11.22 32.31
C SER A 3 16.19 10.18 32.90
N LEU A 4 15.52 10.52 34.00
CA LEU A 4 14.46 9.75 34.63
C LEU A 4 13.17 9.67 33.79
N SER A 5 12.81 10.75 33.08
CA SER A 5 11.61 10.78 32.22
C SER A 5 11.76 9.91 30.97
N LEU A 6 12.96 9.88 30.37
CA LEU A 6 13.26 9.05 29.20
C LEU A 6 13.27 7.56 29.55
N ARG A 7 13.82 7.19 30.71
CA ARG A 7 13.77 5.79 31.20
C ARG A 7 12.36 5.34 31.56
N ALA A 8 11.51 6.23 32.07
CA ALA A 8 10.10 5.93 32.33
C ALA A 8 9.33 5.69 31.03
N ALA A 9 9.51 6.56 30.02
CA ALA A 9 8.92 6.40 28.70
C ALA A 9 9.39 5.09 28.02
N GLN A 10 10.69 4.80 28.06
CA GLN A 10 11.26 3.56 27.52
C GLN A 10 10.72 2.31 28.24
N LYS A 11 10.55 2.36 29.56
CA LYS A 11 10.00 1.25 30.35
C LYS A 11 8.52 1.00 30.06
N GLN A 12 7.73 2.07 29.90
CA GLN A 12 6.31 1.97 29.56
C GLN A 12 6.11 1.46 28.13
N ALA A 13 6.98 1.87 27.21
CA ALA A 13 6.99 1.38 25.85
C ALA A 13 7.43 -0.10 25.76
N LEU A 14 8.42 -0.52 26.58
CA LEU A 14 8.84 -1.93 26.70
C LEU A 14 7.72 -2.81 27.26
N LEU A 15 6.96 -2.29 28.24
CA LEU A 15 5.75 -2.96 28.74
C LEU A 15 4.73 -3.11 27.61
N GLN A 16 4.41 -2.04 26.88
CA GLN A 16 3.48 -2.09 25.74
C GLN A 16 3.90 -3.09 24.65
N SER A 17 5.19 -3.20 24.33
CA SER A 17 5.70 -4.20 23.38
C SER A 17 5.55 -5.63 23.89
N ASN A 18 5.77 -5.88 25.18
CA ASN A 18 5.49 -7.18 25.78
C ASN A 18 3.98 -7.49 25.85
N TYR A 19 3.14 -6.46 26.02
CA TYR A 19 1.67 -6.58 25.93
C TYR A 19 1.20 -6.90 24.50
N TYR A 20 1.77 -6.29 23.46
CA TYR A 20 1.53 -6.64 22.06
C TYR A 20 2.02 -8.05 21.70
N ARG A 21 3.14 -8.50 22.26
CA ARG A 21 3.70 -9.84 22.00
C ARG A 21 2.86 -11.00 22.54
N GLN A 22 2.07 -10.78 23.59
CA GLN A 22 1.39 -11.86 24.31
C GLN A 22 -0.06 -12.06 23.89
N GLY A 23 -0.64 -11.20 23.03
CA GLY A 23 -2.08 -11.24 22.75
C GLY A 23 -2.98 -11.04 24.00
N ARG A 24 -2.39 -10.81 25.18
CA ARG A 24 -3.07 -10.56 26.44
C ARG A 24 -3.47 -9.10 26.50
N TRP A 25 -4.43 -8.75 25.67
CA TRP A 25 -5.32 -7.64 25.96
C TRP A 25 -6.20 -8.07 27.14
N ASP A 26 -6.40 -7.18 28.12
CA ASP A 26 -7.36 -7.41 29.19
C ASP A 26 -8.75 -7.34 28.55
N GLU A 27 -9.18 -8.47 27.99
CA GLU A 27 -10.45 -8.68 27.29
C GLU A 27 -11.62 -8.15 28.12
N HIS A 28 -11.49 -8.15 29.45
CA HIS A 28 -12.46 -7.58 30.36
C HIS A 28 -12.55 -6.05 30.27
N GLN A 29 -11.42 -5.33 30.18
CA GLN A 29 -11.43 -3.87 29.99
C GLN A 29 -11.94 -3.46 28.61
N GLU A 30 -11.64 -4.25 27.58
CA GLU A 30 -12.10 -3.99 26.21
C GLU A 30 -13.58 -4.30 26.05
N LYS A 31 -14.07 -5.45 26.55
CA LYS A 31 -15.51 -5.76 26.63
C LYS A 31 -16.25 -4.69 27.43
N SER A 32 -15.72 -4.28 28.58
CA SER A 32 -16.31 -3.20 29.38
C SER A 32 -16.29 -1.83 28.68
N ARG A 33 -15.38 -1.60 27.72
CA ARG A 33 -15.32 -0.35 26.94
C ARG A 33 -16.26 -0.41 25.74
N ALA A 34 -16.24 -1.49 24.96
CA ALA A 34 -17.19 -1.72 23.88
C ALA A 34 -18.63 -1.68 24.39
N GLN A 35 -18.88 -2.27 25.57
CA GLN A 35 -20.17 -2.19 26.27
C GLN A 35 -20.52 -0.75 26.68
N ARG A 36 -19.57 0.02 27.22
CA ARG A 36 -19.77 1.45 27.51
C ARG A 36 -20.03 2.28 26.25
N VAL A 37 -19.36 1.99 25.14
CA VAL A 37 -19.62 2.65 23.84
C VAL A 37 -21.03 2.32 23.37
N ALA A 38 -21.44 1.05 23.44
CA ALA A 38 -22.79 0.62 23.10
C ALA A 38 -23.85 1.29 23.99
N GLU A 39 -23.61 1.41 25.29
CA GLU A 39 -24.48 2.11 26.26
C GLU A 39 -24.59 3.61 25.95
N ILE A 40 -23.49 4.28 25.62
CA ILE A 40 -23.49 5.70 25.25
C ILE A 40 -24.23 5.91 23.91
N LEU A 41 -24.01 5.05 22.92
CA LEU A 41 -24.74 5.12 21.65
C LEU A 41 -26.24 4.86 21.83
N ALA A 42 -26.62 3.92 22.69
CA ALA A 42 -28.01 3.63 23.02
C ALA A 42 -28.74 4.83 23.70
N THR A 43 -27.99 5.71 24.37
CA THR A 43 -28.57 6.89 25.05
C THR A 43 -28.57 8.17 24.19
N GLN A 44 -27.76 8.23 23.13
CA GLN A 44 -27.60 9.43 22.30
C GLN A 44 -28.37 9.44 20.97
N VAL A 45 -28.99 8.31 20.55
CA VAL A 45 -29.77 8.23 19.31
C VAL A 45 -31.27 8.41 19.61
N PRO A 46 -31.93 9.51 19.18
CA PRO A 46 -33.38 9.63 19.29
C PRO A 46 -34.07 8.54 18.45
N ALA A 47 -35.07 7.88 19.01
CA ALA A 47 -35.81 6.75 18.41
C ALA A 47 -36.61 7.09 17.12
N GLU A 48 -36.39 8.25 16.50
CA GLU A 48 -37.13 8.75 15.34
C GLU A 48 -36.26 8.76 14.08
N GLN A 49 -35.85 7.58 13.62
CA GLN A 49 -35.65 7.30 12.18
C GLN A 49 -35.47 5.79 11.98
N GLY A 50 -36.51 5.18 11.42
CA GLY A 50 -36.61 3.74 11.27
C GLY A 50 -35.60 3.13 10.29
N GLY A 51 -35.26 1.87 10.57
CA GLY A 51 -34.76 0.93 9.57
C GLY A 51 -33.24 0.81 9.48
N VAL A 52 -32.56 0.48 10.57
CA VAL A 52 -31.24 -0.18 10.48
C VAL A 52 -31.42 -1.62 10.90
N ASN A 53 -31.18 -2.55 9.97
CA ASN A 53 -31.29 -3.99 10.20
C ASN A 53 -30.37 -4.41 11.35
N ALA A 54 -30.96 -5.06 12.35
CA ALA A 54 -30.22 -5.82 13.35
C ALA A 54 -29.38 -6.89 12.64
N TRP A 55 -28.06 -6.87 12.87
CA TRP A 55 -27.17 -7.96 12.47
C TRP A 55 -27.33 -9.15 13.42
N PRO A 56 -27.08 -10.39 12.94
CA PRO A 56 -27.28 -11.60 13.72
C PRO A 56 -26.24 -11.69 14.84
N GLY A 57 -26.67 -12.28 15.97
CA GLY A 57 -25.85 -12.43 17.17
C GLY A 57 -24.51 -13.10 16.88
N LEU A 58 -23.47 -12.53 17.46
CA LEU A 58 -22.20 -13.22 17.65
C LEU A 58 -22.45 -14.31 18.71
N ASP A 59 -22.35 -15.57 18.32
CA ASP A 59 -22.45 -16.69 19.25
C ASP A 59 -21.28 -16.63 20.26
N GLU A 60 -21.61 -16.76 21.55
CA GLU A 60 -20.69 -16.58 22.68
C GLU A 60 -19.61 -17.68 22.80
N ASP A 61 -19.66 -18.72 21.97
CA ASP A 61 -18.85 -19.94 22.11
C ASP A 61 -17.56 -19.98 21.25
N ASP A 62 -17.30 -18.98 20.38
CA ASP A 62 -16.23 -19.06 19.37
C ASP A 62 -14.85 -18.51 19.82
N PHE A 63 -14.69 -18.10 21.09
CA PHE A 63 -13.44 -17.52 21.62
C PHE A 63 -12.86 -18.20 22.87
N SER A 64 -13.19 -19.47 23.10
CA SER A 64 -12.52 -20.28 24.13
C SER A 64 -11.14 -20.77 23.65
N LEU A 65 -10.09 -19.97 23.84
CA LEU A 65 -8.71 -20.47 23.76
C LEU A 65 -8.40 -21.30 25.00
N ASP A 66 -8.53 -22.62 24.84
CA ASP A 66 -8.17 -23.60 25.86
C ASP A 66 -6.70 -23.44 26.26
N GLY A 67 -6.45 -23.20 27.55
CA GLY A 67 -5.15 -22.81 28.11
C GLY A 67 -4.10 -23.91 28.17
N ARG A 68 -3.85 -24.63 27.07
CA ARG A 68 -2.71 -25.56 26.96
C ARG A 68 -1.46 -24.80 26.55
N GLU A 69 -0.41 -24.91 27.36
CA GLU A 69 0.93 -24.53 26.94
C GLU A 69 1.33 -25.40 25.73
N PRO A 70 1.88 -24.80 24.65
CA PRO A 70 2.26 -25.58 23.47
C PRO A 70 3.46 -26.45 23.83
N ASP A 71 3.25 -27.76 23.82
CA ASP A 71 4.34 -28.70 23.72
C ASP A 71 5.05 -28.52 22.36
N GLY A 72 6.35 -28.79 22.31
CA GLY A 72 7.18 -28.51 21.13
C GLY A 72 6.87 -29.34 19.87
N SER A 73 5.70 -29.96 19.77
CA SER A 73 5.24 -30.76 18.60
C SER A 73 4.47 -29.96 17.54
N GLY A 74 3.99 -28.75 17.85
CA GLY A 74 3.08 -27.97 16.99
C GLY A 74 3.63 -27.46 15.65
N THR A 75 4.88 -27.77 15.26
CA THR A 75 5.43 -27.32 13.96
C THR A 75 5.05 -28.22 12.79
N TYR A 76 4.71 -29.49 13.04
CA TYR A 76 4.32 -30.42 11.96
C TYR A 76 2.84 -30.30 11.61
N GLU A 77 1.96 -30.19 12.61
CA GLU A 77 0.52 -29.98 12.41
C GLU A 77 0.24 -28.67 11.66
N ALA A 78 0.92 -27.57 12.03
CA ALA A 78 0.78 -26.29 11.32
C ALA A 78 1.31 -26.32 9.87
N MET A 79 2.21 -27.25 9.51
CA MET A 79 2.62 -27.43 8.10
C MET A 79 1.61 -28.27 7.31
N GLU A 80 0.99 -29.27 7.94
CA GLU A 80 -0.07 -30.08 7.32
C GLU A 80 -1.33 -29.22 7.04
N GLU A 81 -1.77 -28.39 8.00
CA GLU A 81 -2.90 -27.48 7.81
C GLU A 81 -2.69 -26.51 6.62
N LEU A 82 -1.46 -26.01 6.43
CA LEU A 82 -1.14 -25.10 5.32
C LEU A 82 -1.21 -25.77 3.95
N ASP A 83 -0.93 -27.08 3.87
CA ASP A 83 -1.01 -27.84 2.62
C ASP A 83 -2.47 -28.17 2.26
N ASP A 84 -3.33 -28.42 3.25
CA ASP A 84 -4.78 -28.63 3.06
C ASP A 84 -5.46 -27.37 2.51
N ASP A 85 -5.22 -26.21 3.12
CA ASP A 85 -5.73 -24.91 2.65
C ASP A 85 -5.35 -24.63 1.20
N ARG A 86 -4.14 -25.02 0.83
CA ARG A 86 -3.62 -24.81 -0.52
C ARG A 86 -4.33 -25.71 -1.53
N ASP A 87 -4.58 -26.96 -1.18
CA ASP A 87 -5.27 -27.90 -2.06
C ASP A 87 -6.75 -27.55 -2.20
N ASP A 88 -7.38 -27.03 -1.15
CA ASP A 88 -8.72 -26.45 -1.22
C ASP A 88 -8.77 -25.20 -2.09
N ALA A 89 -7.80 -24.30 -1.96
CA ALA A 89 -7.68 -23.14 -2.84
C ALA A 89 -7.49 -23.55 -4.31
N LYS A 90 -6.69 -24.59 -4.59
CA LYS A 90 -6.56 -25.15 -5.96
C LYS A 90 -7.86 -25.79 -6.44
N ALA A 91 -8.55 -26.54 -5.58
CA ALA A 91 -9.83 -27.16 -5.91
C ALA A 91 -10.87 -26.09 -6.25
N GLN A 92 -10.90 -25.00 -5.47
CA GLN A 92 -11.78 -23.86 -5.70
C GLN A 92 -11.40 -23.11 -6.98
N ALA A 93 -10.11 -22.90 -7.27
CA ALA A 93 -9.67 -22.32 -8.54
C ALA A 93 -10.13 -23.15 -9.75
N ARG A 94 -10.07 -24.49 -9.64
CA ARG A 94 -10.56 -25.40 -10.68
C ARG A 94 -12.09 -25.37 -10.81
N LYS A 95 -12.83 -25.25 -9.71
CA LYS A 95 -14.29 -25.05 -9.71
C LYS A 95 -14.64 -23.72 -10.40
N ALA A 96 -13.96 -22.63 -10.03
CA ALA A 96 -14.10 -21.32 -10.66
C ALA A 96 -13.81 -21.38 -12.17
N ALA A 97 -12.75 -22.09 -12.59
CA ALA A 97 -12.43 -22.28 -14.00
C ALA A 97 -13.56 -22.94 -14.81
N LYS A 98 -14.34 -23.85 -14.22
CA LYS A 98 -15.50 -24.49 -14.88
C LYS A 98 -16.65 -23.53 -15.15
N LEU A 99 -16.71 -22.40 -14.43
CA LEU A 99 -17.73 -21.36 -14.58
C LEU A 99 -17.35 -20.32 -15.64
N LEU A 100 -16.10 -20.34 -16.10
CA LEU A 100 -15.61 -19.45 -17.14
C LEU A 100 -15.85 -20.02 -18.54
N PRO A 101 -15.99 -19.16 -19.56
CA PRO A 101 -16.00 -19.61 -20.94
C PRO A 101 -14.77 -20.47 -21.26
N ARG A 102 -14.91 -21.43 -22.20
CA ARG A 102 -13.81 -22.33 -22.61
C ARG A 102 -12.53 -21.62 -23.09
N SER A 103 -12.66 -20.33 -23.46
CA SER A 103 -11.56 -19.43 -23.83
C SER A 103 -10.65 -19.05 -22.66
N PHE A 104 -11.07 -19.25 -21.41
CA PHE A 104 -10.21 -19.07 -20.24
C PHE A 104 -9.54 -20.40 -19.88
N LYS A 105 -8.21 -20.36 -19.70
CA LYS A 105 -7.42 -21.49 -19.21
C LYS A 105 -6.78 -21.12 -17.90
N PHE A 106 -7.06 -21.90 -16.86
CA PHE A 106 -6.35 -21.82 -15.59
C PHE A 106 -4.87 -22.15 -15.82
N VAL A 107 -3.98 -21.33 -15.27
CA VAL A 107 -2.52 -21.51 -15.36
C VAL A 107 -1.97 -21.99 -14.02
N LYS A 108 -2.12 -21.18 -12.98
CA LYS A 108 -1.60 -21.47 -11.64
C LYS A 108 -2.32 -20.67 -10.56
N LEU A 109 -2.28 -21.18 -9.33
CA LEU A 109 -2.63 -20.43 -8.13
C LEU A 109 -1.50 -19.42 -7.83
N LEU A 110 -1.86 -18.17 -7.54
CA LEU A 110 -0.92 -17.10 -7.23
C LEU A 110 -0.81 -16.84 -5.72
N GLY A 111 -1.93 -16.99 -5.00
CA GLY A 111 -1.99 -16.83 -3.55
C GLY A 111 -3.34 -17.27 -3.00
N TRP A 112 -3.41 -17.55 -1.70
CA TRP A 112 -4.62 -17.91 -0.97
C TRP A 112 -4.52 -17.42 0.47
N GLY A 113 -5.68 -17.30 1.14
CA GLY A 113 -5.82 -16.95 2.54
C GLY A 113 -7.29 -17.04 2.97
N GLY A 114 -7.58 -16.72 4.23
CA GLY A 114 -8.92 -16.91 4.81
C GLY A 114 -10.06 -16.21 4.05
N GLU A 115 -9.78 -15.10 3.37
CA GLU A 115 -10.79 -14.33 2.63
C GLU A 115 -10.99 -14.79 1.17
N GLY A 116 -10.08 -15.60 0.62
CA GLY A 116 -10.12 -15.92 -0.80
C GLY A 116 -8.83 -16.47 -1.38
N ALA A 117 -8.89 -16.74 -2.69
CA ALA A 117 -7.74 -17.15 -3.47
C ALA A 117 -7.65 -16.34 -4.78
N ALA A 118 -6.42 -16.23 -5.28
CA ALA A 118 -6.09 -15.56 -6.52
C ALA A 118 -5.42 -16.55 -7.47
N ALA A 119 -5.93 -16.65 -8.70
CA ALA A 119 -5.37 -17.54 -9.72
C ALA A 119 -5.14 -16.82 -11.04
N LEU A 120 -4.09 -17.24 -11.76
CA LEU A 120 -3.75 -16.75 -13.09
C LEU A 120 -4.55 -17.52 -14.14
N PHE A 121 -5.17 -16.77 -15.05
CA PHE A 121 -5.88 -17.28 -16.21
C PHE A 121 -5.34 -16.66 -17.49
N ARG A 122 -5.22 -17.49 -18.54
CA ARG A 122 -4.99 -17.05 -19.92
C ARG A 122 -6.29 -17.01 -20.68
N TRP A 123 -6.58 -15.88 -21.32
CA TRP A 123 -7.71 -15.76 -22.24
C TRP A 123 -7.24 -15.95 -23.68
N TYR A 124 -7.97 -16.75 -24.44
CA TYR A 124 -7.74 -17.00 -25.86
C TYR A 124 -8.88 -16.44 -26.69
N ASP A 125 -8.55 -15.80 -27.81
CA ASP A 125 -9.55 -15.30 -28.74
C ASP A 125 -10.27 -16.45 -29.49
N ARG A 126 -11.24 -16.12 -30.34
CA ARG A 126 -11.97 -17.13 -31.14
C ARG A 126 -11.08 -17.92 -32.11
N LYS A 127 -9.90 -17.38 -32.46
CA LYS A 127 -8.92 -18.02 -33.35
C LYS A 127 -7.91 -18.87 -32.58
N GLY A 128 -8.01 -18.92 -31.25
CA GLY A 128 -7.06 -19.64 -30.38
C GLY A 128 -5.76 -18.89 -30.15
N ASN A 129 -5.65 -17.62 -30.55
CA ASN A 129 -4.48 -16.82 -30.22
C ASN A 129 -4.52 -16.45 -28.75
N LEU A 130 -3.35 -16.46 -28.10
CA LEU A 130 -3.21 -15.95 -26.75
C LEU A 130 -3.57 -14.46 -26.75
N GLY A 131 -4.62 -14.12 -26.03
CA GLY A 131 -5.01 -12.75 -25.80
C GLY A 131 -4.31 -12.19 -24.57
N LYS A 132 -5.07 -11.95 -23.50
CA LYS A 132 -4.60 -11.30 -22.28
C LYS A 132 -4.57 -12.26 -21.10
N GLU A 133 -3.61 -12.07 -20.21
CA GLU A 133 -3.54 -12.73 -18.92
C GLU A 133 -4.30 -11.93 -17.87
N TYR A 134 -5.07 -12.63 -17.04
CA TYR A 134 -5.88 -12.05 -15.98
C TYR A 134 -5.63 -12.78 -14.68
N VAL A 135 -5.66 -12.05 -13.58
CA VAL A 135 -5.78 -12.64 -12.25
C VAL A 135 -7.25 -12.67 -11.89
N ALA A 136 -7.77 -13.83 -11.50
CA ALA A 136 -9.10 -13.91 -10.92
C ALA A 136 -9.00 -14.13 -9.41
N LYS A 137 -9.58 -13.20 -8.64
CA LYS A 137 -9.78 -13.32 -7.20
C LYS A 137 -11.17 -13.90 -6.96
N PHE A 138 -11.28 -14.89 -6.10
CA PHE A 138 -12.55 -15.56 -5.80
C PHE A 138 -12.62 -15.94 -4.33
N LYS A 139 -13.86 -16.01 -3.84
CA LYS A 139 -14.19 -16.29 -2.44
C LYS A 139 -13.96 -17.76 -2.11
N MET A 140 -13.43 -18.04 -0.92
CA MET A 140 -13.47 -19.38 -0.33
C MET A 140 -14.89 -19.66 0.21
N PRO A 141 -15.33 -20.92 0.32
CA PRO A 141 -16.68 -21.27 0.77
C PRO A 141 -17.10 -20.61 2.09
N ASP A 142 -16.14 -20.47 3.01
CA ASP A 142 -16.38 -20.03 4.40
C ASP A 142 -16.08 -18.54 4.63
N GLY A 143 -15.70 -17.79 3.60
CA GLY A 143 -15.55 -16.35 3.75
C GLY A 143 -16.92 -15.68 3.96
N ASP A 144 -16.98 -14.54 4.63
CA ASP A 144 -18.22 -13.75 4.70
C ASP A 144 -18.27 -12.65 3.65
N LYS A 145 -17.12 -12.06 3.32
CA LYS A 145 -17.06 -10.91 2.41
C LYS A 145 -17.35 -11.29 0.98
N THR A 146 -18.25 -10.54 0.35
CA THR A 146 -18.48 -10.69 -1.08
C THR A 146 -17.38 -9.97 -1.85
N PRO A 147 -16.84 -10.55 -2.94
CA PRO A 147 -15.87 -9.83 -3.78
C PRO A 147 -16.43 -8.54 -4.40
N HIS A 148 -17.76 -8.36 -4.37
CA HIS A 148 -18.46 -7.19 -4.88
C HIS A 148 -18.06 -5.89 -4.17
N ASP A 149 -17.92 -5.90 -2.84
CA ASP A 149 -17.56 -4.69 -2.09
C ASP A 149 -16.15 -4.19 -2.45
N GLU A 150 -15.22 -5.12 -2.68
CA GLU A 150 -13.90 -4.80 -3.19
C GLU A 150 -13.96 -4.20 -4.60
N VAL A 151 -14.77 -4.78 -5.49
CA VAL A 151 -14.98 -4.23 -6.84
C VAL A 151 -15.50 -2.79 -6.78
N GLU A 152 -16.50 -2.51 -5.95
CA GLU A 152 -17.06 -1.15 -5.83
C GLU A 152 -16.02 -0.14 -5.34
N ARG A 153 -15.15 -0.53 -4.40
CA ARG A 153 -14.02 0.31 -3.98
C ARG A 153 -13.00 0.50 -5.11
N MET A 154 -12.64 -0.57 -5.82
CA MET A 154 -11.70 -0.49 -6.93
C MET A 154 -12.22 0.37 -8.09
N LYS A 155 -13.55 0.41 -8.32
CA LYS A 155 -14.17 1.30 -9.32
C LYS A 155 -13.85 2.77 -9.08
N VAL A 156 -13.61 3.17 -7.83
CA VAL A 156 -13.24 4.55 -7.49
C VAL A 156 -11.89 4.94 -8.09
N PHE A 157 -10.95 4.01 -8.12
CA PHE A 157 -9.58 4.22 -8.58
C PHE A 157 -9.36 3.80 -10.04
N ARG A 158 -10.43 3.58 -10.80
CA ARG A 158 -10.31 3.17 -12.20
C ARG A 158 -9.54 4.23 -13.01
N GLY A 159 -8.64 3.76 -13.86
CA GLY A 159 -7.75 4.58 -14.65
C GLY A 159 -6.49 5.03 -13.91
N ALA A 160 -6.36 4.82 -12.60
CA ALA A 160 -5.13 5.18 -11.89
C ALA A 160 -3.99 4.21 -12.26
N LYS A 161 -2.91 4.72 -12.86
CA LYS A 161 -1.81 3.89 -13.35
C LYS A 161 -1.13 3.05 -12.25
N HIS A 162 -0.94 3.60 -11.06
CA HIS A 162 -0.27 2.93 -9.94
C HIS A 162 -1.24 2.19 -9.02
N ILE A 163 -2.50 2.02 -9.42
CA ILE A 163 -3.47 1.17 -8.72
C ILE A 163 -3.79 -0.03 -9.60
N LEU A 164 -3.95 -1.20 -8.98
CA LEU A 164 -4.35 -2.40 -9.68
C LEU A 164 -5.74 -2.21 -10.31
N GLN A 165 -5.84 -2.47 -11.61
CA GLN A 165 -7.07 -2.28 -12.37
C GLN A 165 -7.88 -3.57 -12.40
N SER A 166 -9.18 -3.42 -12.17
CA SER A 166 -10.18 -4.47 -12.37
C SER A 166 -10.80 -4.39 -13.76
N TYR A 167 -11.16 -5.54 -14.31
CA TYR A 167 -11.85 -5.69 -15.60
C TYR A 167 -13.21 -6.34 -15.37
N ASP A 168 -14.25 -5.83 -16.02
CA ASP A 168 -15.50 -6.57 -16.19
C ASP A 168 -15.48 -7.23 -17.57
N ILE A 169 -15.46 -8.54 -17.50
CA ILE A 169 -15.34 -9.40 -18.65
C ILE A 169 -16.78 -9.68 -19.10
N LYS A 170 -17.23 -8.91 -20.10
CA LYS A 170 -18.62 -8.97 -20.59
C LYS A 170 -19.09 -10.36 -21.01
N VAL A 171 -18.17 -11.24 -21.43
CA VAL A 171 -18.47 -12.64 -21.80
C VAL A 171 -18.77 -13.55 -20.60
N LEU A 172 -18.60 -13.07 -19.37
CA LEU A 172 -18.97 -13.82 -18.18
C LEU A 172 -20.46 -13.75 -17.91
N ASN A 173 -21.04 -14.89 -17.57
CA ASN A 173 -22.40 -14.97 -17.05
C ASN A 173 -22.50 -14.28 -15.68
N ARG A 174 -23.73 -13.92 -15.27
CA ARG A 174 -24.00 -13.22 -14.01
C ARG A 174 -23.41 -13.92 -12.79
N LYS A 175 -23.58 -15.24 -12.68
CA LYS A 175 -23.08 -16.05 -11.56
C LYS A 175 -21.55 -15.92 -11.41
N SER A 176 -20.81 -15.99 -12.51
CA SER A 176 -19.35 -15.83 -12.50
C SER A 176 -18.92 -14.42 -12.10
N ARG A 177 -19.70 -13.39 -12.43
CA ARG A 177 -19.42 -12.00 -12.00
C ARG A 177 -19.68 -11.78 -10.51
N GLU A 178 -20.62 -12.50 -9.93
CA GLU A 178 -20.92 -12.43 -8.49
C GLU A 178 -19.85 -13.15 -7.65
N MET A 179 -19.16 -14.15 -8.21
CA MET A 179 -18.17 -14.96 -7.48
C MET A 179 -16.71 -14.54 -7.68
N MET A 180 -16.41 -13.77 -8.73
CA MET A 180 -15.03 -13.54 -9.17
C MET A 180 -14.78 -12.09 -9.58
N VAL A 181 -13.60 -11.59 -9.21
CA VAL A 181 -13.08 -10.30 -9.68
C VAL A 181 -11.90 -10.56 -10.59
N PHE A 182 -11.93 -9.97 -11.78
CA PHE A 182 -10.82 -10.06 -12.73
C PHE A 182 -9.95 -8.82 -12.62
N LEU A 183 -8.65 -9.04 -12.50
CA LEU A 183 -7.62 -8.05 -12.25
C LEU A 183 -6.54 -8.16 -13.31
N GLU A 184 -5.79 -7.07 -13.52
CA GLU A 184 -4.59 -7.14 -14.36
C GLU A 184 -3.52 -8.03 -13.73
N TYR A 185 -2.77 -8.70 -14.59
CA TYR A 185 -1.65 -9.53 -14.16
C TYR A 185 -0.35 -8.71 -14.09
N CYS A 186 0.27 -8.74 -12.90
CA CYS A 186 1.59 -8.19 -12.64
C CYS A 186 2.60 -9.35 -12.57
N PRO A 187 3.40 -9.59 -13.63
CA PRO A 187 4.13 -10.84 -13.80
C PRO A 187 5.27 -11.06 -12.80
N HIS A 188 5.74 -10.02 -12.13
CA HIS A 188 6.82 -10.14 -11.16
C HIS A 188 6.33 -10.34 -9.72
N GLY A 189 5.01 -10.48 -9.54
CA GLY A 189 4.35 -10.71 -8.27
C GLY A 189 4.42 -9.50 -7.35
N SER A 190 4.37 -9.74 -6.05
CA SER A 190 4.50 -8.70 -5.02
C SER A 190 5.92 -8.16 -4.87
N LEU A 191 6.04 -6.91 -4.42
CA LEU A 191 7.28 -6.27 -4.01
C LEU A 191 7.93 -6.99 -2.83
N GLU A 192 7.14 -7.60 -1.93
CA GLU A 192 7.66 -8.47 -0.88
C GLU A 192 8.48 -9.63 -1.45
N GLY A 193 7.93 -10.34 -2.43
CA GLY A 193 8.64 -11.41 -3.14
C GLY A 193 9.94 -10.91 -3.79
N VAL A 194 9.93 -9.69 -4.33
CA VAL A 194 11.15 -9.04 -4.87
C VAL A 194 12.16 -8.77 -3.74
N LEU A 195 11.73 -8.15 -2.64
CA LEU A 195 12.57 -7.86 -1.47
C LEU A 195 13.19 -9.13 -0.88
N ARG A 196 12.40 -10.20 -0.72
CA ARG A 196 12.87 -11.51 -0.26
C ARG A 196 13.96 -12.07 -1.17
N ARG A 197 13.80 -11.97 -2.50
CA ARG A 197 14.83 -12.42 -3.45
C ARG A 197 16.10 -11.56 -3.37
N ILE A 198 15.96 -10.24 -3.23
CA ILE A 198 17.10 -9.33 -3.03
C ILE A 198 17.84 -9.68 -1.73
N ALA A 199 17.12 -9.83 -0.62
CA ALA A 199 17.67 -10.18 0.68
C ALA A 199 18.37 -11.56 0.66
N ALA A 200 17.79 -12.55 -0.04
CA ALA A 200 18.40 -13.87 -0.24
C ALA A 200 19.77 -13.76 -0.91
N ARG A 201 19.86 -12.93 -1.97
CA ARG A 201 21.08 -12.71 -2.74
C ARG A 201 22.12 -11.95 -1.92
N TRP A 202 21.69 -10.95 -1.15
CA TRP A 202 22.58 -10.02 -0.47
C TRP A 202 23.15 -10.57 0.82
N ASN A 203 22.34 -11.18 1.68
CA ASN A 203 22.83 -11.41 3.04
C ASN A 203 23.62 -12.70 3.20
N GLY A 204 23.50 -13.69 2.30
CA GLY A 204 23.99 -15.06 2.54
C GLY A 204 23.43 -15.69 3.83
N VAL A 205 22.67 -14.95 4.63
CA VAL A 205 22.06 -15.30 5.91
C VAL A 205 20.85 -14.37 5.95
N MET A 206 19.70 -14.87 5.52
CA MET A 206 18.43 -14.15 5.69
C MET A 206 18.28 -13.77 7.17
N ASP A 207 17.84 -12.53 7.46
CA ASP A 207 17.23 -12.23 8.76
C ASP A 207 16.04 -13.19 8.90
N THR A 208 16.02 -13.93 10.01
CA THR A 208 15.01 -14.94 10.31
C THR A 208 13.60 -14.38 10.32
N ARG A 209 13.43 -13.07 10.45
CA ARG A 209 12.10 -12.43 10.42
C ARG A 209 11.44 -12.45 9.04
N TRP A 210 12.22 -12.51 7.95
CA TRP A 210 11.62 -12.67 6.63
C TRP A 210 11.23 -14.13 6.35
N THR A 211 12.02 -15.12 6.76
CA THR A 211 11.83 -16.53 6.30
C THR A 211 11.55 -17.55 7.39
N GLY A 212 11.60 -17.20 8.67
CA GLY A 212 11.48 -18.12 9.80
C GLY A 212 12.65 -19.10 9.97
N VAL A 213 13.66 -19.10 9.09
CA VAL A 213 14.68 -20.18 9.03
C VAL A 213 16.10 -19.66 9.23
N ARG A 214 16.76 -20.10 10.31
CA ARG A 214 18.19 -19.87 10.59
C ARG A 214 19.08 -20.77 9.72
N LYS A 215 19.48 -20.33 8.53
CA LYS A 215 20.60 -20.99 7.80
C LYS A 215 21.74 -20.01 7.54
N ARG A 216 22.93 -20.39 8.03
CA ARG A 216 24.18 -19.61 7.98
C ARG A 216 24.96 -19.98 6.71
N TRP A 217 24.92 -19.19 5.64
CA TRP A 217 25.79 -19.42 4.49
C TRP A 217 27.13 -18.69 4.63
N LYS A 218 28.19 -19.30 4.10
CA LYS A 218 29.60 -18.92 4.30
C LYS A 218 30.17 -17.94 3.26
N LYS A 219 29.37 -17.37 2.35
CA LYS A 219 29.89 -16.48 1.28
C LYS A 219 29.83 -15.02 1.68
N LYS A 220 30.90 -14.27 1.35
CA LYS A 220 30.95 -12.81 1.54
C LYS A 220 29.86 -12.16 0.67
N PRO A 221 29.00 -11.33 1.26
CA PRO A 221 27.92 -10.68 0.53
C PRO A 221 28.49 -9.64 -0.45
N VAL A 222 28.10 -9.72 -1.72
CA VAL A 222 28.35 -8.62 -2.69
C VAL A 222 27.27 -7.57 -2.44
N ARG A 223 27.66 -6.51 -1.73
CA ARG A 223 26.79 -5.37 -1.41
C ARG A 223 26.91 -4.30 -2.49
N GLU A 224 26.35 -4.54 -3.67
CA GLU A 224 26.09 -3.42 -4.58
C GLU A 224 24.78 -2.78 -4.14
N PRO A 225 24.80 -1.56 -3.57
CA PRO A 225 23.58 -0.92 -3.12
C PRO A 225 22.64 -0.61 -4.29
N VAL A 226 21.33 -0.57 -4.01
CA VAL A 226 20.36 -0.06 -4.96
C VAL A 226 20.74 1.39 -5.29
N ARG A 227 20.87 1.71 -6.57
CA ARG A 227 21.26 3.06 -7.01
C ARG A 227 20.22 4.08 -6.52
N ASP A 228 20.68 5.23 -6.06
CA ASP A 228 19.79 6.29 -5.53
C ASP A 228 18.69 6.69 -6.52
N ARG A 229 19.04 6.85 -7.81
CA ARG A 229 18.06 7.18 -8.86
C ARG A 229 16.90 6.19 -8.91
N THR A 230 17.18 4.92 -8.66
CA THR A 230 16.19 3.86 -8.63
C THR A 230 15.32 3.95 -7.40
N LEU A 231 15.92 4.18 -6.23
CA LEU A 231 15.15 4.40 -5.00
C LEU A 231 14.21 5.60 -5.14
N TRP A 232 14.65 6.68 -5.78
CA TRP A 232 13.79 7.82 -6.10
C TRP A 232 12.66 7.51 -7.08
N LEU A 233 12.91 6.70 -8.11
CA LEU A 233 11.86 6.27 -9.03
C LEU A 233 10.84 5.34 -8.36
N ILE A 234 11.32 4.43 -7.51
CA ILE A 234 10.45 3.57 -6.69
C ILE A 234 9.60 4.46 -5.77
N PHE A 235 10.22 5.42 -5.09
CA PHE A 235 9.51 6.35 -4.22
C PHE A 235 8.46 7.17 -4.97
N ASP A 236 8.75 7.63 -6.19
CA ASP A 236 7.77 8.30 -7.04
C ASP A 236 6.58 7.38 -7.34
N CYS A 237 6.78 6.13 -7.76
CA CYS A 237 5.66 5.18 -7.94
C CYS A 237 4.81 5.04 -6.67
N LEU A 238 5.43 4.85 -5.50
CA LEU A 238 4.73 4.69 -4.23
C LEU A 238 3.95 5.96 -3.87
N PHE A 239 4.55 7.13 -4.09
CA PHE A 239 3.88 8.40 -3.87
C PHE A 239 2.70 8.61 -4.82
N ARG A 240 2.79 8.19 -6.08
CA ARG A 240 1.66 8.24 -7.04
C ARG A 240 0.48 7.38 -6.58
N MET A 241 0.70 6.29 -5.83
CA MET A 241 -0.38 5.54 -5.19
C MET A 241 -1.09 6.37 -4.11
N VAL A 242 -0.33 7.12 -3.29
CA VAL A 242 -0.91 8.04 -2.29
C VAL A 242 -1.72 9.14 -2.97
N VAL A 243 -1.21 9.69 -4.07
CA VAL A 243 -1.92 10.68 -4.91
C VAL A 243 -3.20 10.05 -5.49
N ALA A 244 -3.16 8.80 -5.95
CA ALA A 244 -4.34 8.08 -6.45
C ALA A 244 -5.41 7.91 -5.37
N LEU A 245 -5.02 7.56 -4.14
CA LEU A 245 -5.94 7.37 -3.02
C LEU A 245 -6.58 8.70 -2.59
N ARG A 246 -5.81 9.79 -2.60
CA ARG A 246 -6.32 11.13 -2.25
C ARG A 246 -7.12 11.78 -3.38
N TYR A 247 -6.68 11.60 -4.63
CA TYR A 247 -7.29 12.19 -5.82
C TYR A 247 -7.58 11.10 -6.87
N PRO A 248 -8.58 10.24 -6.65
CA PRO A 248 -8.92 9.20 -7.61
C PRO A 248 -9.32 9.80 -8.96
N PRO A 249 -8.85 9.26 -10.11
CA PRO A 249 -9.14 9.81 -11.43
C PRO A 249 -10.63 10.02 -11.72
N LYS A 250 -11.47 9.14 -11.16
CA LYS A 250 -12.94 9.23 -11.20
C LYS A 250 -13.48 10.62 -10.91
N TYR A 251 -12.84 11.35 -10.00
CA TYR A 251 -13.35 12.63 -9.53
C TYR A 251 -12.89 13.79 -10.40
N TRP A 252 -11.65 13.79 -10.89
CA TRP A 252 -11.06 14.95 -11.55
C TRP A 252 -10.87 14.82 -13.07
N GLN A 253 -11.18 13.65 -13.66
CA GLN A 253 -11.16 13.46 -15.11
C GLN A 253 -12.58 13.41 -15.70
N PRO A 254 -13.13 14.58 -16.07
CA PRO A 254 -14.46 14.66 -16.63
C PRO A 254 -14.58 13.92 -17.96
N GLY A 255 -15.68 13.18 -18.11
CA GLY A 255 -16.01 12.45 -19.33
C GLY A 255 -15.48 11.02 -19.41
N LEU A 256 -14.75 10.55 -18.39
CA LEU A 256 -14.52 9.11 -18.23
C LEU A 256 -15.86 8.41 -17.98
N ASP A 257 -16.23 7.50 -18.86
CA ASP A 257 -17.30 6.56 -18.59
C ASP A 257 -16.77 5.56 -17.54
N LEU A 258 -17.21 5.73 -16.29
CA LEU A 258 -16.81 4.89 -15.17
C LEU A 258 -17.38 3.48 -15.27
N ASP A 259 -18.27 3.21 -16.23
CA ASP A 259 -18.70 1.86 -16.58
C ASP A 259 -17.86 1.28 -17.73
N ASP A 260 -17.05 2.10 -18.42
CA ASP A 260 -16.02 1.62 -19.33
C ASP A 260 -14.86 1.05 -18.51
N LEU A 261 -14.54 -0.22 -18.76
CA LEU A 261 -13.57 -1.00 -17.99
C LEU A 261 -12.20 -0.99 -18.65
N ASN A 262 -12.12 -0.42 -19.86
CA ASN A 262 -10.89 -0.28 -20.61
C ASN A 262 -10.47 1.18 -20.70
N LEU A 263 -10.80 1.97 -19.66
CA LEU A 263 -10.34 3.35 -19.59
C LEU A 263 -8.81 3.39 -19.72
N PRO A 264 -8.27 4.29 -20.56
CA PRO A 264 -6.84 4.52 -20.59
C PRO A 264 -6.35 4.85 -19.19
N GLN A 265 -5.30 4.15 -18.75
CA GLN A 265 -4.67 4.48 -17.49
C GLN A 265 -3.96 5.83 -17.62
N VAL A 266 -4.13 6.66 -16.62
CA VAL A 266 -3.62 8.02 -16.54
C VAL A 266 -2.65 8.12 -15.39
N TRP A 267 -1.63 8.95 -15.62
CA TRP A 267 -0.65 9.25 -14.59
C TRP A 267 -1.26 10.12 -13.51
N GLU A 268 -1.10 9.72 -12.27
CA GLU A 268 -1.63 10.42 -11.12
C GLU A 268 -0.87 11.72 -10.90
N ARG A 269 -1.62 12.78 -10.66
CA ARG A 269 -1.08 14.10 -10.36
C ARG A 269 -1.96 14.79 -9.35
N ILE A 270 -1.36 15.66 -8.56
CA ILE A 270 -2.10 16.55 -7.69
C ILE A 270 -2.93 17.47 -8.59
N PRO A 271 -4.27 17.53 -8.42
CA PRO A 271 -5.10 18.42 -9.20
C PRO A 271 -4.66 19.87 -8.98
N THR A 272 -4.54 20.62 -10.08
CA THR A 272 -4.17 22.04 -10.07
C THR A 272 -5.43 22.92 -9.97
N ALA A 273 -5.26 24.20 -9.66
CA ALA A 273 -6.35 25.18 -9.73
C ALA A 273 -7.03 25.21 -11.12
N ARG A 274 -6.27 24.92 -12.20
CA ARG A 274 -6.81 24.80 -13.57
C ARG A 274 -7.72 23.59 -13.73
N ASP A 275 -7.43 22.49 -13.05
CA ASP A 275 -8.27 21.28 -13.07
C ASP A 275 -9.59 21.54 -12.35
N ALA A 276 -9.56 22.29 -11.23
CA ALA A 276 -10.75 22.78 -10.55
C ALA A 276 -11.55 23.81 -11.38
N ALA A 277 -10.86 24.60 -12.21
CA ALA A 277 -11.46 25.59 -13.11
C ALA A 277 -11.89 25.03 -14.47
N TRP A 278 -11.57 23.76 -14.78
CA TRP A 278 -11.82 23.20 -16.10
C TRP A 278 -13.31 23.24 -16.44
N ARG A 279 -13.63 23.86 -17.59
CA ARG A 279 -14.95 23.84 -18.20
C ARG A 279 -14.83 23.01 -19.48
N PRO A 280 -15.70 22.01 -19.73
CA PRO A 280 -15.69 21.34 -21.01
C PRO A 280 -15.90 22.38 -22.10
N ALA A 281 -14.99 22.43 -23.09
CA ALA A 281 -15.03 23.38 -24.21
C ALA A 281 -16.34 23.30 -25.01
N SER A 282 -17.16 22.28 -24.79
CA SER A 282 -18.52 22.15 -25.29
C SER A 282 -19.51 21.87 -24.15
N ALA A 283 -19.94 22.92 -23.45
CA ALA A 283 -21.15 22.86 -22.62
C ALA A 283 -22.41 22.41 -23.39
N ARG A 284 -22.35 22.35 -24.74
CA ARG A 284 -23.35 21.72 -25.62
C ARG A 284 -23.21 20.20 -25.77
N ALA A 285 -22.09 19.58 -25.42
CA ALA A 285 -21.84 18.14 -25.62
C ALA A 285 -22.02 17.27 -24.36
N ALA A 286 -22.24 17.87 -23.18
CA ALA A 286 -22.68 17.14 -21.98
C ALA A 286 -24.13 16.66 -22.20
N ARG A 287 -24.30 15.63 -23.03
CA ARG A 287 -25.60 15.14 -23.53
C ARG A 287 -26.38 14.36 -22.48
N THR A 288 -25.75 13.95 -21.39
CA THR A 288 -26.41 13.13 -20.35
C THR A 288 -26.49 13.88 -19.02
N ARG A 289 -27.63 13.74 -18.35
CA ARG A 289 -27.92 14.29 -17.01
C ARG A 289 -26.85 13.90 -15.98
N GLY A 290 -26.22 12.72 -16.15
CA GLY A 290 -25.15 12.19 -15.30
C GLY A 290 -23.84 12.99 -15.36
N GLN A 291 -23.40 13.45 -16.53
CA GLN A 291 -22.14 14.22 -16.65
C GLN A 291 -22.23 15.60 -15.98
N LYS A 292 -23.41 16.23 -16.02
CA LYS A 292 -23.65 17.52 -15.34
C LYS A 292 -23.70 17.37 -13.82
N ALA A 293 -24.27 16.27 -13.31
CA ALA A 293 -24.30 15.96 -11.88
C ALA A 293 -22.91 15.62 -11.33
N ALA A 294 -22.12 14.80 -12.05
CA ALA A 294 -20.75 14.45 -11.66
C ALA A 294 -19.84 15.70 -11.61
N ARG A 295 -19.99 16.63 -12.56
CA ARG A 295 -19.28 17.92 -12.56
C ARG A 295 -19.58 18.73 -11.30
N ASN A 296 -20.85 18.94 -10.97
CA ASN A 296 -21.23 19.75 -9.81
C ASN A 296 -20.78 19.07 -8.51
N ALA A 297 -20.90 17.74 -8.41
CA ALA A 297 -20.45 16.99 -7.24
C ALA A 297 -18.92 17.05 -7.03
N PHE A 298 -18.11 16.95 -8.08
CA PHE A 298 -16.66 17.10 -7.94
C PHE A 298 -16.26 18.53 -7.55
N GLN A 299 -16.84 19.53 -8.21
CA GLN A 299 -16.48 20.92 -7.95
C GLN A 299 -16.91 21.35 -6.55
N GLU A 300 -18.11 20.96 -6.10
CA GLU A 300 -18.57 21.17 -4.72
C GLU A 300 -17.72 20.38 -3.73
N ALA A 301 -17.43 19.09 -3.98
CA ALA A 301 -16.63 18.28 -3.06
C ALA A 301 -15.17 18.74 -2.95
N TYR A 302 -14.56 19.13 -4.07
CA TYR A 302 -13.17 19.58 -4.09
C TYR A 302 -13.02 20.99 -3.51
N LEU A 303 -13.90 21.93 -3.89
CA LEU A 303 -13.82 23.31 -3.41
C LEU A 303 -14.28 23.47 -1.96
N GLU A 304 -15.19 22.62 -1.47
CA GLU A 304 -15.65 22.63 -0.08
C GLU A 304 -14.85 21.69 0.84
N GLY A 305 -13.76 21.09 0.34
CA GLY A 305 -12.92 20.20 1.16
C GLY A 305 -13.55 18.83 1.47
N ARG A 306 -14.69 18.48 0.87
CA ARG A 306 -15.35 17.17 0.95
C ARG A 306 -14.73 16.11 0.00
N ASN A 307 -13.48 16.29 -0.43
CA ASN A 307 -12.78 15.27 -1.20
C ASN A 307 -12.74 13.97 -0.39
N PRO A 308 -13.08 12.83 -1.00
CA PRO A 308 -13.05 11.55 -0.30
C PRO A 308 -11.64 11.33 0.26
N ASN A 309 -11.58 10.83 1.49
CA ASN A 309 -10.35 10.66 2.23
C ASN A 309 -10.08 9.18 2.38
N TRP A 310 -9.72 8.53 1.27
CA TRP A 310 -9.49 7.09 1.25
C TRP A 310 -8.21 6.72 2.00
N VAL A 311 -8.33 5.78 2.91
CA VAL A 311 -7.22 5.12 3.61
C VAL A 311 -7.27 3.64 3.29
N HIS A 312 -6.11 3.07 2.92
CA HIS A 312 -6.03 1.68 2.49
C HIS A 312 -5.99 0.70 3.67
N PHE A 313 -5.39 1.11 4.80
CA PHE A 313 -5.14 0.34 6.02
C PHE A 313 -4.26 -0.91 5.90
N ASP A 314 -4.05 -1.45 4.71
CA ASP A 314 -3.23 -2.65 4.50
C ASP A 314 -2.13 -2.41 3.44
N ILE A 315 -1.43 -1.29 3.54
CA ILE A 315 -0.28 -1.00 2.66
C ILE A 315 0.96 -1.67 3.23
N ASP A 316 1.45 -2.66 2.50
CA ASP A 316 2.70 -3.34 2.76
C ASP A 316 3.27 -3.91 1.43
N PRO A 317 4.53 -4.38 1.39
CA PRO A 317 5.17 -4.88 0.17
C PRO A 317 4.44 -6.06 -0.49
N SER A 318 3.66 -6.86 0.25
CA SER A 318 2.89 -7.98 -0.32
C SER A 318 1.70 -7.49 -1.14
N ASN A 319 1.15 -6.32 -0.77
CA ASN A 319 0.03 -5.67 -1.45
C ASN A 319 0.47 -4.66 -2.53
N ILE A 320 1.79 -4.56 -2.82
CA ILE A 320 2.32 -3.78 -3.93
C ILE A 320 2.81 -4.75 -5.01
N LEU A 321 2.16 -4.78 -6.16
CA LEU A 321 2.50 -5.66 -7.28
C LEU A 321 3.45 -4.99 -8.27
N VAL A 322 4.27 -5.79 -8.95
CA VAL A 322 5.34 -5.32 -9.85
C VAL A 322 5.02 -5.72 -11.30
N GLU A 323 4.86 -4.71 -12.16
CA GLU A 323 4.52 -4.83 -13.58
C GLU A 323 5.68 -5.29 -14.45
N SER A 324 5.39 -5.74 -15.67
CA SER A 324 6.46 -6.02 -16.65
C SER A 324 7.10 -4.73 -17.15
N ARG A 325 8.38 -4.77 -17.49
CA ARG A 325 9.07 -3.61 -18.07
C ARG A 325 8.48 -3.16 -19.40
N GLU A 326 7.92 -4.08 -20.18
CA GLU A 326 7.30 -3.79 -21.47
C GLU A 326 6.05 -2.91 -21.33
N GLN A 327 5.29 -3.11 -20.25
CA GLN A 327 4.14 -2.27 -19.89
C GLN A 327 4.57 -0.83 -19.51
N VAL A 328 5.86 -0.62 -19.21
CA VAL A 328 6.42 0.64 -18.69
C VAL A 328 7.15 1.45 -19.76
N ARG A 329 7.30 0.97 -21.01
CA ARG A 329 8.08 1.68 -22.05
C ARG A 329 7.61 3.11 -22.36
N THR A 330 6.34 3.41 -22.09
CA THR A 330 5.75 4.75 -22.23
C THR A 330 5.72 5.55 -20.93
N SER A 331 6.22 4.98 -19.83
CA SER A 331 6.26 5.60 -18.51
C SER A 331 7.55 6.42 -18.34
N PRO A 332 7.52 7.56 -17.62
CA PRO A 332 8.73 8.24 -17.16
C PRO A 332 9.63 7.35 -16.29
N HIS A 333 9.11 6.20 -15.84
CA HIS A 333 9.81 5.20 -15.03
C HIS A 333 10.54 4.11 -15.82
N TYR A 334 10.97 4.35 -17.05
CA TYR A 334 11.64 3.34 -17.91
C TYR A 334 12.83 2.55 -17.29
N LEU A 335 13.40 3.02 -16.17
CA LEU A 335 14.48 2.37 -15.42
C LEU A 335 14.01 1.40 -14.33
N VAL A 336 12.75 1.48 -13.91
CA VAL A 336 12.17 0.60 -12.88
C VAL A 336 10.85 0.00 -13.40
N PRO A 337 10.53 -1.26 -13.05
CA PRO A 337 9.18 -1.78 -13.24
C PRO A 337 8.14 -0.86 -12.61
N GLY A 338 6.99 -0.73 -13.27
CA GLY A 338 5.83 -0.07 -12.69
C GLY A 338 5.38 -0.85 -11.45
N MET A 339 4.83 -0.14 -10.47
CA MET A 339 4.28 -0.75 -9.27
C MET A 339 2.82 -0.36 -9.12
N LYS A 340 2.03 -1.30 -8.62
CA LYS A 340 0.58 -1.15 -8.48
C LYS A 340 0.12 -1.59 -7.10
N LEU A 341 -0.57 -0.69 -6.39
CA LEU A 341 -1.21 -1.03 -5.12
C LEU A 341 -2.43 -1.93 -5.36
N SER A 342 -2.59 -2.95 -4.52
CA SER A 342 -3.63 -3.97 -4.61
C SER A 342 -4.28 -4.24 -3.25
N ASP A 343 -5.34 -5.05 -3.25
CA ASP A 343 -6.13 -5.46 -2.08
C ASP A 343 -6.91 -4.33 -1.39
N PHE A 344 -8.02 -3.92 -2.01
CA PHE A 344 -8.89 -2.85 -1.52
C PHE A 344 -9.96 -3.35 -0.54
N SER A 345 -9.82 -4.57 -0.02
CA SER A 345 -10.80 -5.20 0.86
C SER A 345 -10.99 -4.45 2.19
N ARG A 346 -9.97 -3.72 2.67
CA ARG A 346 -10.01 -2.88 3.88
C ARG A 346 -9.96 -1.37 3.59
N CYS A 347 -9.90 -0.98 2.32
CA CYS A 347 -9.82 0.41 1.94
C CYS A 347 -11.14 1.14 2.24
N THR A 348 -11.07 2.27 2.95
CA THR A 348 -12.24 2.96 3.48
C THR A 348 -12.13 4.46 3.27
N ASP A 349 -13.24 5.11 2.92
CA ASP A 349 -13.35 6.57 2.94
C ASP A 349 -13.58 7.05 4.37
N ILE A 350 -12.58 7.69 4.96
CA ILE A 350 -12.64 8.15 6.35
C ILE A 350 -13.78 9.14 6.55
N ASN A 351 -14.13 9.95 5.55
CA ASN A 351 -15.26 10.87 5.68
C ASN A 351 -16.58 10.11 5.89
N ALA A 352 -16.73 8.94 5.26
CA ALA A 352 -17.92 8.11 5.38
C ALA A 352 -18.04 7.47 6.76
N ILE A 353 -16.93 7.02 7.35
CA ILE A 353 -16.94 6.35 8.66
C ILE A 353 -16.72 7.29 9.84
N SER A 354 -16.28 8.54 9.63
CA SER A 354 -16.02 9.51 10.70
C SER A 354 -17.20 9.79 11.63
N ARG A 355 -18.43 9.50 11.16
CA ARG A 355 -19.68 9.64 11.92
C ARG A 355 -20.10 8.38 12.65
N ASP A 356 -19.42 7.27 12.41
CA ASP A 356 -19.61 5.98 13.06
C ASP A 356 -18.41 5.71 13.97
N PRO A 357 -18.54 5.98 15.27
CA PRO A 357 -17.43 5.80 16.20
C PRO A 357 -16.93 4.36 16.26
N MET A 358 -17.82 3.38 16.08
CA MET A 358 -17.45 1.97 16.12
C MET A 358 -16.62 1.61 14.88
N ALA A 359 -17.01 2.08 13.69
CA ALA A 359 -16.21 1.89 12.48
C ALA A 359 -14.83 2.57 12.58
N MET A 360 -14.78 3.78 13.15
CA MET A 360 -13.51 4.49 13.41
C MET A 360 -12.62 3.73 14.41
N TRP A 361 -13.20 3.22 15.48
CA TRP A 361 -12.49 2.40 16.47
C TRP A 361 -11.97 1.10 15.86
N ASN A 362 -12.81 0.37 15.13
CA ASN A 362 -12.46 -0.91 14.51
C ASN A 362 -11.36 -0.78 13.45
N SER A 363 -11.22 0.39 12.83
CA SER A 363 -10.16 0.68 11.86
C SER A 363 -8.74 0.54 12.45
N ARG A 364 -8.60 0.55 13.79
CA ARG A 364 -7.32 0.28 14.48
C ARG A 364 -6.78 -1.12 14.24
N TYR A 365 -7.68 -2.08 14.01
CA TYR A 365 -7.36 -3.48 13.83
C TYR A 365 -7.22 -3.87 12.36
N PHE A 366 -7.32 -2.91 11.44
CA PHE A 366 -7.18 -3.16 10.02
C PHE A 366 -5.71 -3.24 9.62
N GLY A 367 -5.37 -4.24 8.81
CA GLY A 367 -4.04 -4.44 8.27
C GLY A 367 -3.26 -5.55 8.98
N LYS A 368 -2.03 -5.76 8.55
CA LYS A 368 -1.15 -6.80 9.09
C LYS A 368 -0.39 -6.30 10.33
N ALA A 369 -0.19 -7.20 11.29
CA ALA A 369 0.69 -6.93 12.43
C ALA A 369 2.09 -6.51 11.93
N GLY A 370 2.66 -5.47 12.57
CA GLY A 370 3.93 -4.86 12.15
C GLY A 370 3.81 -3.81 11.03
N TRP A 371 2.65 -3.68 10.38
CA TRP A 371 2.37 -2.67 9.35
C TRP A 371 1.37 -1.60 9.77
N LEU A 372 0.83 -1.73 10.98
CA LEU A 372 -0.06 -0.73 11.56
C LEU A 372 0.63 0.62 11.67
N THR A 373 -0.13 1.67 11.41
CA THR A 373 0.34 3.06 11.49
C THR A 373 0.21 3.62 12.91
N PRO A 374 0.96 4.68 13.28
CA PRO A 374 0.85 5.30 14.61
C PRO A 374 -0.59 5.66 14.97
N GLU A 375 -1.38 6.10 13.98
CA GLU A 375 -2.79 6.41 14.14
C GLU A 375 -3.64 5.22 14.63
N GLN A 376 -3.17 3.98 14.45
CA GLN A 376 -3.88 2.75 14.85
C GLN A 376 -3.43 2.21 16.22
N PHE A 377 -2.14 2.35 16.56
CA PHE A 377 -1.55 1.65 17.71
C PHE A 377 -1.06 2.56 18.85
N THR A 378 -0.99 3.88 18.66
CA THR A 378 -0.40 4.79 19.67
C THR A 378 -1.12 4.74 21.01
N ALA A 379 -0.38 5.05 22.07
CA ALA A 379 -0.90 5.07 23.43
C ALA A 379 -2.00 6.12 23.67
N GLU A 380 -2.17 7.09 22.76
CA GLU A 380 -3.26 8.07 22.81
C GLU A 380 -4.64 7.38 22.85
N TRP A 381 -4.78 6.23 22.18
CA TRP A 381 -6.00 5.43 22.21
C TRP A 381 -6.40 4.94 23.61
N ASN A 382 -5.49 4.91 24.57
CA ASN A 382 -5.82 4.52 25.95
C ASN A 382 -6.70 5.57 26.65
N TRP A 383 -6.66 6.81 26.16
CA TRP A 383 -7.33 7.99 26.70
C TRP A 383 -8.46 8.51 25.79
N VAL A 384 -8.67 7.86 24.64
CA VAL A 384 -9.79 8.12 23.74
C VAL A 384 -10.96 7.25 24.20
N ASP A 385 -12.09 7.88 24.56
CA ASP A 385 -13.27 7.15 25.02
C ASP A 385 -14.00 6.44 23.87
N ILE A 386 -14.42 7.22 22.85
CA ILE A 386 -15.25 6.73 21.73
C ILE A 386 -14.74 7.28 20.40
N LEU A 387 -14.72 8.61 20.25
CA LEU A 387 -14.14 9.29 19.09
C LEU A 387 -12.80 9.92 19.48
N PRO A 388 -11.80 9.91 18.57
CA PRO A 388 -10.48 10.50 18.79
C PRO A 388 -10.50 12.04 18.77
N ASP A 389 -11.52 12.67 19.33
CA ASP A 389 -11.67 14.12 19.35
C ASP A 389 -10.58 14.74 20.23
N GLY A 390 -9.76 15.61 19.63
CA GLY A 390 -8.62 16.24 20.30
C GLY A 390 -7.36 15.38 20.41
N ALA A 391 -7.39 14.11 19.96
CA ALA A 391 -6.19 13.29 19.81
C ALA A 391 -5.29 13.87 18.72
N LYS A 392 -3.97 13.79 18.90
CA LYS A 392 -3.00 14.32 17.93
C LYS A 392 -2.56 13.26 16.91
N VAL A 393 -2.67 11.99 17.29
CA VAL A 393 -2.23 10.84 16.49
C VAL A 393 -3.33 9.79 16.41
N ALA A 394 -3.85 9.33 17.55
CA ALA A 394 -4.85 8.26 17.57
C ALA A 394 -6.04 8.62 16.69
N GLY A 395 -6.39 7.74 15.74
CA GLY A 395 -7.56 7.89 14.88
C GLY A 395 -7.53 9.06 13.90
N GLN A 396 -6.41 9.78 13.80
CA GLN A 396 -6.20 10.88 12.84
C GLN A 396 -5.92 10.34 11.43
N TYR A 397 -6.83 9.49 10.94
CA TYR A 397 -6.70 8.80 9.67
C TYR A 397 -6.86 9.75 8.47
N GLY A 398 -6.02 9.58 7.46
CA GLY A 398 -6.21 10.23 6.17
C GLY A 398 -5.14 9.86 5.17
N TRP A 399 -5.01 10.65 4.11
CA TRP A 399 -3.98 10.39 3.08
C TRP A 399 -2.56 10.32 3.65
N LYS A 400 -2.28 11.03 4.75
CA LYS A 400 -1.00 10.98 5.45
C LYS A 400 -0.75 9.63 6.14
N THR A 401 -1.79 8.88 6.51
CA THR A 401 -1.70 7.50 6.98
C THR A 401 -1.16 6.59 5.88
N ASN A 402 -1.68 6.72 4.64
CA ASN A 402 -1.13 6.00 3.49
C ASN A 402 0.33 6.40 3.21
N LEU A 403 0.66 7.70 3.35
CA LEU A 403 2.03 8.19 3.18
C LEU A 403 3.00 7.52 4.17
N TRP A 404 2.60 7.36 5.42
CA TRP A 404 3.42 6.68 6.43
C TRP A 404 3.69 5.23 6.03
N SER A 405 2.67 4.48 5.62
CA SER A 405 2.85 3.09 5.20
C SER A 405 3.77 2.97 3.97
N MET A 406 3.67 3.90 3.01
CA MET A 406 4.60 3.96 1.87
C MET A 406 6.02 4.33 2.30
N GLY A 407 6.17 5.21 3.29
CA GLY A 407 7.45 5.49 3.94
C GLY A 407 8.05 4.23 4.57
N MET A 408 7.23 3.37 5.19
CA MET A 408 7.69 2.11 5.77
C MET A 408 8.13 1.11 4.70
N VAL A 409 7.41 1.04 3.57
CA VAL A 409 7.85 0.25 2.41
C VAL A 409 9.21 0.73 1.89
N MET A 410 9.41 2.04 1.78
CA MET A 410 10.72 2.60 1.41
C MET A 410 11.80 2.30 2.44
N TRP A 411 11.47 2.38 3.72
CA TRP A 411 12.40 2.01 4.79
C TRP A 411 12.84 0.55 4.64
N CYS A 412 11.92 -0.37 4.33
CA CYS A 412 12.26 -1.78 4.04
C CYS A 412 13.15 -1.92 2.80
N LEU A 413 12.90 -1.13 1.75
CA LEU A 413 13.73 -1.10 0.54
C LEU A 413 15.13 -0.52 0.77
N MET A 414 15.29 0.43 1.69
CA MET A 414 16.60 1.01 2.01
C MET A 414 17.41 0.13 2.96
N THR A 415 16.74 -0.50 3.92
CA THR A 415 17.39 -1.30 4.97
C THR A 415 17.50 -2.78 4.63
N HIS A 416 16.67 -3.25 3.70
CA HIS A 416 16.46 -4.68 3.40
C HIS A 416 15.98 -5.48 4.62
N CYS A 417 15.34 -4.79 5.57
CA CYS A 417 14.77 -5.36 6.77
C CYS A 417 13.24 -5.29 6.72
N ALA A 418 12.59 -6.24 7.38
CA ALA A 418 11.17 -6.13 7.70
C ALA A 418 10.97 -4.96 8.69
N PRO A 419 9.77 -4.39 8.79
CA PRO A 419 9.49 -3.37 9.80
C PRO A 419 9.95 -3.83 11.18
N PRO A 420 10.49 -2.93 12.02
CA PRO A 420 10.92 -3.31 13.36
C PRO A 420 9.73 -3.71 14.24
N ASP A 421 9.85 -4.83 14.95
CA ASP A 421 8.84 -5.26 15.92
C ASP A 421 8.76 -4.25 17.08
N GLY A 422 7.56 -3.74 17.34
CA GLY A 422 7.38 -2.66 18.32
C GLY A 422 8.15 -1.43 17.87
N PRO A 423 7.74 -0.79 16.77
CA PRO A 423 8.45 0.38 16.28
C PRO A 423 8.43 1.43 17.39
N TYR A 424 9.61 1.95 17.76
CA TYR A 424 9.73 3.06 18.70
C TYR A 424 10.20 4.26 17.91
N PRO A 425 9.50 5.40 18.02
CA PRO A 425 9.97 6.59 17.34
C PRO A 425 11.27 7.08 18.00
N GLY A 426 12.20 7.56 17.18
CA GLY A 426 13.37 8.30 17.61
C GLY A 426 13.16 9.80 17.46
N GLU A 427 14.01 10.57 18.13
CA GLU A 427 14.05 12.03 18.02
C GLU A 427 14.50 12.47 16.62
N TYR A 428 13.89 13.54 16.10
CA TYR A 428 14.19 14.15 14.81
C TYR A 428 14.01 15.65 14.85
N GLY A 429 14.88 16.39 14.15
CA GLY A 429 14.90 17.84 14.11
C GLY A 429 15.84 18.48 15.14
N ASP A 430 15.79 19.81 15.21
CA ASP A 430 16.64 20.59 16.09
C ASP A 430 16.20 20.48 17.57
N PRO A 431 17.11 20.64 18.55
CA PRO A 431 16.80 20.54 19.98
C PRO A 431 15.65 21.42 20.52
N GLY A 432 15.23 22.45 19.77
CA GLY A 432 14.09 23.32 20.10
C GLY A 432 12.78 23.00 19.36
N ALA A 433 12.81 22.11 18.37
CA ALA A 433 11.69 21.72 17.52
C ALA A 433 11.65 20.20 17.34
N LEU A 434 11.99 19.47 18.41
CA LEU A 434 12.04 18.02 18.42
C LEU A 434 10.70 17.41 18.06
N ALA A 435 10.74 16.56 17.04
CA ALA A 435 9.65 15.71 16.62
C ALA A 435 10.06 14.24 16.73
N TRP A 436 9.09 13.34 16.55
CA TRP A 436 9.25 11.91 16.73
C TRP A 436 9.02 11.20 15.40
N THR A 437 9.92 10.31 15.01
CA THR A 437 9.83 9.57 13.75
C THR A 437 10.28 8.13 13.90
N TYR A 438 9.56 7.25 13.22
CA TYR A 438 9.91 5.83 13.13
C TYR A 438 11.05 5.55 12.13
N GLY A 439 11.46 6.57 11.36
CA GLY A 439 12.56 6.48 10.41
C GLY A 439 13.95 6.79 10.96
N ALA A 440 14.08 7.24 12.22
CA ALA A 440 15.31 7.82 12.79
C ALA A 440 16.55 6.93 12.63
N PHE A 441 16.36 5.61 12.55
CA PHE A 441 17.43 4.65 12.27
C PHE A 441 18.22 4.92 10.97
N LEU A 442 17.59 5.52 9.95
CA LEU A 442 18.23 5.87 8.68
C LEU A 442 19.24 7.02 8.79
N LEU A 443 19.13 7.83 9.85
CA LEU A 443 19.94 9.03 10.08
C LEU A 443 21.09 8.82 11.07
N ARG A 444 21.19 7.63 11.64
CA ARG A 444 22.24 7.31 12.62
C ARG A 444 23.63 7.40 12.01
N GLU A 445 24.41 8.38 12.45
CA GLU A 445 25.80 8.57 12.01
C GLU A 445 26.70 7.38 12.38
N ASP A 446 26.39 6.71 13.50
CA ASP A 446 27.11 5.50 13.94
C ASP A 446 26.79 4.26 13.08
N LYS A 447 25.91 4.39 12.08
CA LYS A 447 25.52 3.35 11.12
C LYS A 447 25.86 3.80 9.69
N PRO A 448 27.14 3.73 9.28
CA PRO A 448 27.56 4.19 7.95
C PRO A 448 26.98 3.36 6.79
N GLN A 449 26.30 2.26 7.10
CA GLN A 449 25.67 1.36 6.12
C GLN A 449 24.58 2.01 5.25
N PHE A 450 24.08 3.20 5.63
CA PHE A 450 23.11 3.98 4.85
C PHE A 450 23.71 5.28 4.29
N ALA A 451 24.99 5.56 4.53
CA ALA A 451 25.64 6.78 4.07
C ALA A 451 25.75 6.86 2.53
N ASN A 452 25.63 5.71 1.87
CA ASN A 452 25.59 5.55 0.43
C ASN A 452 24.20 5.80 -0.19
N ILE A 453 23.16 6.01 0.62
CA ILE A 453 21.83 6.37 0.15
C ILE A 453 21.71 7.90 0.17
N ASP A 454 21.17 8.46 -0.91
CA ASP A 454 20.91 9.89 -1.09
C ASP A 454 20.33 10.51 0.20
N PRO A 455 21.03 11.46 0.83
CA PRO A 455 20.59 12.06 2.09
C PRO A 455 19.24 12.76 1.96
N ASP A 456 18.91 13.36 0.80
CA ASP A 456 17.60 13.99 0.58
C ASP A 456 16.49 12.94 0.65
N LEU A 457 16.73 11.75 0.09
CA LEU A 457 15.75 10.67 0.11
C LEU A 457 15.60 10.09 1.51
N ARG A 458 16.71 9.89 2.24
CA ARG A 458 16.67 9.41 3.63
C ARG A 458 15.87 10.35 4.51
N ASN A 459 16.15 11.65 4.45
CA ASN A 459 15.42 12.66 5.21
C ASN A 459 13.94 12.66 4.85
N LEU A 460 13.60 12.63 3.56
CA LEU A 460 12.20 12.63 3.13
C LEU A 460 11.43 11.38 3.61
N VAL A 461 12.05 10.19 3.57
CA VAL A 461 11.44 8.96 4.12
C VAL A 461 11.26 9.06 5.63
N VAL A 462 12.21 9.66 6.35
CA VAL A 462 12.11 9.91 7.78
C VAL A 462 10.95 10.86 8.09
N GLU A 463 10.78 11.92 7.31
CA GLU A 463 9.65 12.86 7.42
C GLU A 463 8.30 12.18 7.10
N CYS A 464 8.25 11.26 6.14
CA CYS A 464 7.05 10.46 5.88
C CYS A 464 6.67 9.56 7.07
N LEU A 465 7.66 9.15 7.87
CA LEU A 465 7.53 8.26 9.02
C LEU A 465 7.34 8.99 10.36
N MET A 466 7.02 10.29 10.33
CA MET A 466 6.74 11.06 11.54
C MET A 466 5.53 10.51 12.28
N ASP A 467 5.63 10.49 13.61
CA ASP A 467 4.62 9.96 14.53
C ASP A 467 3.27 10.67 14.33
N ARG A 468 3.28 12.00 14.40
CA ARG A 468 2.09 12.81 14.14
C ARG A 468 1.85 12.96 12.64
N PRO A 469 0.64 12.69 12.14
CA PRO A 469 0.30 12.93 10.74
C PRO A 469 0.53 14.40 10.33
N ALA A 470 0.24 15.36 11.21
CA ALA A 470 0.43 16.78 10.93
C ALA A 470 1.88 17.15 10.57
N ASP A 471 2.86 16.46 11.16
CA ASP A 471 4.29 16.75 10.98
C ASP A 471 4.87 16.09 9.71
N ARG A 472 4.11 15.23 9.02
CA ARG A 472 4.53 14.58 7.76
C ARG A 472 4.43 15.58 6.60
N PRO A 473 5.28 15.44 5.56
CA PRO A 473 5.42 16.45 4.52
C PRO A 473 4.16 16.55 3.66
N GLU A 474 3.88 17.76 3.18
CA GLU A 474 2.79 18.02 2.24
C GLU A 474 3.08 17.46 0.85
N MET A 475 2.03 17.11 0.09
CA MET A 475 2.18 16.49 -1.23
C MET A 475 3.02 17.33 -2.20
N ASP A 476 2.85 18.65 -2.19
CA ASP A 476 3.63 19.58 -3.03
C ASP A 476 5.12 19.56 -2.67
N THR A 477 5.46 19.40 -1.39
CA THR A 477 6.84 19.29 -0.93
C THR A 477 7.47 18.01 -1.45
N ILE A 478 6.74 16.89 -1.38
CA ILE A 478 7.19 15.58 -1.88
C ILE A 478 7.38 15.62 -3.40
N GLU A 479 6.41 16.16 -4.15
CA GLU A 479 6.50 16.24 -5.62
C GLU A 479 7.68 17.12 -6.07
N LYS A 480 7.92 18.25 -5.40
CA LYS A 480 9.09 19.10 -5.65
C LYS A 480 10.40 18.35 -5.35
N ALA A 481 10.46 17.61 -4.24
CA ALA A 481 11.64 16.84 -3.88
C ALA A 481 11.93 15.73 -4.92
N ILE A 482 10.91 14.96 -5.32
CA ILE A 482 11.03 13.94 -6.37
C ILE A 482 11.51 14.58 -7.68
N ALA A 483 10.85 15.64 -8.15
CA ALA A 483 11.18 16.29 -9.40
C ALA A 483 12.60 16.89 -9.40
N LYS A 484 13.01 17.53 -8.30
CA LYS A 484 14.37 18.06 -8.10
C LYS A 484 15.40 16.94 -8.23
N ASN A 485 15.20 15.83 -7.51
CA ASN A 485 16.18 14.75 -7.43
C ASN A 485 16.25 13.94 -8.73
N LEU A 486 15.10 13.62 -9.36
CA LEU A 486 15.09 12.89 -10.64
C LEU A 486 15.70 13.68 -11.81
N LYS A 487 15.70 15.01 -11.75
CA LYS A 487 16.35 15.89 -12.74
C LYS A 487 17.86 16.04 -12.57
N ARG A 488 18.46 15.54 -11.47
CA ARG A 488 19.92 15.61 -11.25
C ARG A 488 20.67 14.95 -12.42
N ARG A 489 21.44 15.75 -13.16
CA ARG A 489 22.20 15.33 -14.35
C ARG A 489 23.27 14.29 -14.03
N ARG A 490 23.91 14.42 -12.86
CA ARG A 490 24.89 13.47 -12.34
C ARG A 490 24.37 12.91 -11.03
N TRP A 491 24.15 11.60 -11.01
CA TRP A 491 23.97 10.86 -9.78
C TRP A 491 25.37 10.42 -9.32
N PRO A 492 25.80 10.77 -8.10
CA PRO A 492 27.07 10.29 -7.56
C PRO A 492 27.12 8.77 -7.71
N ARG A 493 28.17 8.23 -8.34
CA ARG A 493 28.35 6.77 -8.44
C ARG A 493 28.81 6.28 -7.07
N GLY A 494 27.86 6.03 -6.17
CA GLY A 494 28.08 5.37 -4.88
C GLY A 494 29.15 6.04 -4.01
N GLY A 495 28.73 6.93 -3.10
CA GLY A 495 29.51 7.39 -1.94
C GLY A 495 30.97 7.80 -2.19
N THR A 496 31.23 9.11 -2.15
CA THR A 496 32.46 9.86 -2.50
C THR A 496 32.51 10.19 -4.01
N GLU A 497 32.55 11.46 -4.43
CA GLU A 497 33.40 12.55 -3.95
C GLU A 497 32.67 13.84 -3.51
N VAL A 498 33.32 14.48 -2.53
CA VAL A 498 33.18 15.87 -2.12
C VAL A 498 33.90 16.77 -3.13
N ASN A 499 33.39 18.00 -3.26
CA ASN A 499 33.88 19.19 -3.97
C ASN A 499 33.56 19.36 -5.46
N SER A 500 32.64 20.29 -5.73
CA SER A 500 33.00 21.51 -6.47
C SER A 500 31.86 22.55 -6.45
N ASP A 501 32.10 23.64 -5.73
CA ASP A 501 31.43 24.94 -5.81
C ASP A 501 31.69 25.67 -7.16
N LEU A 502 31.67 24.98 -8.30
CA LEU A 502 32.13 25.58 -9.57
C LEU A 502 31.24 25.40 -10.81
N ASP A 503 29.99 24.92 -10.70
CA ASP A 503 29.15 24.68 -11.90
C ASP A 503 27.72 25.26 -11.86
N ILE A 504 27.50 26.34 -11.11
CA ILE A 504 26.25 27.13 -11.19
C ILE A 504 26.51 28.47 -11.91
N GLN A 505 26.96 28.47 -13.17
CA GLN A 505 26.85 29.69 -14.00
C GLN A 505 26.63 29.51 -15.52
N GLN A 506 26.47 28.30 -16.08
CA GLN A 506 26.16 28.19 -17.52
C GLN A 506 25.11 27.12 -17.81
N GLY A 507 23.89 27.58 -18.15
CA GLY A 507 22.85 26.67 -18.62
C GLY A 507 21.43 27.23 -18.67
N ALA A 508 21.24 28.54 -18.85
CA ALA A 508 19.95 29.10 -19.23
C ALA A 508 19.97 29.37 -20.73
N GLN A 509 19.47 28.42 -21.54
CA GLN A 509 18.82 28.59 -22.85
C GLN A 509 18.78 27.24 -23.59
N SER A 510 17.66 26.53 -23.49
CA SER A 510 17.05 25.76 -24.59
C SER A 510 15.84 24.97 -24.06
N GLU A 511 14.67 25.60 -24.03
CA GLU A 511 13.40 24.88 -24.04
C GLU A 511 13.07 24.52 -25.48
N ALA A 512 13.33 23.28 -25.88
CA ALA A 512 12.78 22.70 -27.09
C ALA A 512 12.69 21.17 -26.95
N ILE A 513 11.44 20.68 -27.00
CA ILE A 513 10.97 19.37 -27.48
C ILE A 513 12.08 18.32 -27.65
N PHE A 514 12.25 17.44 -26.65
CA PHE A 514 13.04 16.23 -26.80
C PHE A 514 12.13 15.05 -27.15
N VAL A 515 12.11 14.70 -28.44
CA VAL A 515 11.85 13.33 -28.87
C VAL A 515 13.21 12.64 -28.85
N SER A 516 13.48 11.81 -27.84
CA SER A 516 14.72 11.02 -27.82
C SER A 516 14.72 9.99 -28.96
N PRO A 517 15.84 9.79 -29.67
CA PRO A 517 15.97 8.71 -30.65
C PRO A 517 15.92 7.34 -29.96
N PRO A 518 15.57 6.26 -30.67
CA PRO A 518 15.53 4.92 -30.10
C PRO A 518 16.94 4.48 -29.67
N LEU A 519 17.19 4.49 -28.37
CA LEU A 519 18.41 3.98 -27.74
C LEU A 519 18.35 2.45 -27.69
N SER A 520 18.63 1.79 -28.81
CA SER A 520 19.10 0.41 -28.81
C SER A 520 20.63 0.43 -28.71
N ASN A 521 21.19 -0.14 -27.64
CA ASN A 521 22.62 -0.43 -27.39
C ASN A 521 23.44 0.56 -26.54
N HIS A 522 22.94 1.01 -25.38
CA HIS A 522 23.82 1.62 -24.37
C HIS A 522 24.28 0.56 -23.32
N PRO A 523 25.60 0.36 -23.09
CA PRO A 523 26.12 -0.70 -22.20
C PRO A 523 25.89 -0.50 -20.68
N ASP A 524 25.36 0.65 -20.24
CA ASP A 524 25.54 1.12 -18.85
C ASP A 524 24.35 0.90 -17.90
N ASN A 525 23.45 -0.03 -18.21
CA ASN A 525 22.24 -0.25 -17.42
C ASN A 525 22.34 -1.49 -16.52
N HIS A 526 23.35 -1.54 -15.64
CA HIS A 526 23.51 -2.64 -14.68
C HIS A 526 22.29 -2.83 -13.78
N LEU A 527 21.47 -1.81 -13.48
CA LEU A 527 20.23 -2.06 -12.73
C LEU A 527 19.11 -2.63 -13.62
N ALA A 528 18.96 -2.17 -14.86
CA ALA A 528 18.01 -2.84 -15.75
C ALA A 528 18.49 -4.23 -16.14
N GLN A 529 19.79 -4.53 -16.14
CA GLN A 529 20.37 -5.88 -16.21
C GLN A 529 20.42 -6.60 -14.84
N TRP A 530 20.17 -5.92 -13.72
CA TRP A 530 20.10 -6.52 -12.38
C TRP A 530 18.66 -6.83 -12.00
N LEU A 531 17.71 -5.95 -12.32
CA LEU A 531 16.29 -6.25 -12.37
C LEU A 531 16.05 -7.21 -13.53
N ALA A 532 16.41 -6.96 -14.80
CA ALA A 532 16.26 -7.98 -15.85
C ALA A 532 17.14 -9.22 -15.61
N GLY A 533 18.36 -9.17 -15.11
CA GLY A 533 19.12 -10.40 -14.78
C GLY A 533 18.58 -11.14 -13.55
N THR A 534 17.84 -10.47 -12.67
CA THR A 534 17.07 -11.13 -11.60
C THR A 534 15.66 -11.52 -12.09
N LEU A 535 15.12 -10.89 -13.15
CA LEU A 535 13.77 -11.07 -13.71
C LEU A 535 13.73 -11.97 -14.97
N ASP A 536 14.85 -12.19 -15.64
CA ASP A 536 15.07 -13.12 -16.76
C ASP A 536 15.37 -14.52 -16.18
N ILE A 537 15.89 -14.61 -14.94
CA ILE A 537 15.85 -15.83 -14.12
C ILE A 537 14.42 -16.10 -13.58
N ILE A 538 13.51 -15.12 -13.62
CA ILE A 538 12.09 -15.26 -13.20
C ILE A 538 11.23 -15.81 -14.36
N GLY A 539 11.81 -16.04 -15.54
CA GLY A 539 11.15 -16.58 -16.72
C GLY A 539 11.22 -18.10 -16.92
N ASP A 540 11.91 -18.85 -16.05
CA ASP A 540 11.97 -20.33 -16.06
C ASP A 540 11.24 -20.96 -14.85
#